data_AF-A0A3B9G6Q9-F1
#
_entry.id   AF-A0A3B9G6Q9-F1
#
_cell.length_a   1.000
_cell.length_b   1.000
_cell.length_c   1.000
_cell.angle_alpha   90.00
_cell.angle_beta   90.00
_cell.angle_gamma   90.00
#
_symmetry.space_group_name_H-M   'P 1'
#
loop_
_entity.id
_entity.type
_entity.pdbx_description
1 polymer ?
#
loop_
_entity_poly.entity_id
_entity_poly.type
_entity_poly.pdbx_seq_one_letter_code
_entity_poly.pdbx_strand_id
1 'polypeptide(L)'
;MVVDRQADPDGDGLNNSLEFGLGLDPKKADSSQPIEVLSGSAKGEKILRYQARSLPRGLGIRIEKSEDLQDWKACDSSDLEVFSAEETDDWGVKIFAARLLGNLPVKYLRLRVILED
;
A
#
# COMPACT_ATOMS: atom_id res chain seq x y z
N MET A 1 -19.54 -13.60 -13.77
CA MET A 1 -19.35 -12.14 -13.71
C MET A 1 -17.86 -11.90 -13.77
N VAL A 2 -17.35 -11.35 -14.87
CA VAL A 2 -15.93 -11.02 -14.99
C VAL A 2 -15.71 -9.78 -14.13
N VAL A 3 -14.95 -9.91 -13.06
CA VAL A 3 -14.51 -8.77 -12.24
C VAL A 3 -13.41 -8.06 -13.00
N ASP A 4 -13.70 -6.85 -13.49
CA ASP A 4 -12.70 -6.00 -14.12
C ASP A 4 -11.68 -5.57 -13.06
N ARG A 5 -10.39 -5.74 -13.35
CA ARG A 5 -9.28 -5.40 -12.46
C ARG A 5 -9.30 -3.95 -11.97
N GLN A 6 -9.87 -3.04 -12.74
CA GLN A 6 -9.96 -1.62 -12.41
C GLN A 6 -11.31 -1.20 -11.81
N ALA A 7 -12.28 -2.12 -11.69
CA ALA A 7 -13.54 -1.83 -11.06
C ALA A 7 -13.41 -1.77 -9.53
N ASP A 8 -14.25 -0.95 -8.93
CA ASP A 8 -14.46 -0.75 -7.48
C ASP A 8 -15.97 -1.03 -7.23
N PRO A 9 -16.35 -2.30 -6.98
CA PRO A 9 -17.75 -2.72 -6.96
C PRO A 9 -18.52 -2.28 -5.71
N ASP A 10 -17.82 -2.04 -4.60
CA ASP A 10 -18.38 -1.67 -3.31
C ASP A 10 -18.18 -0.19 -2.95
N GLY A 11 -17.38 0.53 -3.74
CA GLY A 11 -17.32 1.99 -3.76
C GLY A 11 -16.49 2.58 -2.63
N ASP A 12 -15.51 1.84 -2.11
CA ASP A 12 -14.64 2.31 -1.03
C ASP A 12 -13.36 3.00 -1.53
N GLY A 13 -13.19 3.08 -2.86
CA GLY A 13 -12.07 3.72 -3.53
C GLY A 13 -10.89 2.79 -3.79
N LEU A 14 -10.99 1.50 -3.46
CA LEU A 14 -10.03 0.46 -3.81
C LEU A 14 -10.55 -0.33 -5.01
N ASN A 15 -9.69 -0.55 -6.01
CA ASN A 15 -10.08 -1.40 -7.13
C ASN A 15 -9.78 -2.88 -6.83
N ASN A 16 -10.44 -3.78 -7.56
CA ASN A 16 -10.29 -5.23 -7.42
C ASN A 16 -8.82 -5.72 -7.40
N SER A 17 -7.93 -5.08 -8.18
CA SER A 17 -6.50 -5.45 -8.20
C SER A 17 -5.81 -5.11 -6.89
N LEU A 18 -6.09 -3.91 -6.38
CA LEU A 18 -5.55 -3.39 -5.13
C LEU A 18 -6.12 -4.18 -3.96
N GLU A 19 -7.42 -4.40 -3.92
CA GLU A 19 -8.07 -5.22 -2.90
C GLU A 19 -7.52 -6.64 -2.86
N PHE A 20 -7.33 -7.28 -4.03
CA PHE A 20 -6.69 -8.60 -4.08
C PHE A 20 -5.26 -8.57 -3.50
N GLY A 21 -4.47 -7.55 -3.88
CA GLY A 21 -3.12 -7.36 -3.37
C GLY A 21 -3.04 -7.01 -1.90
N LEU A 22 -4.08 -6.40 -1.34
CA LEU A 22 -4.19 -6.09 0.07
C LEU A 22 -4.82 -7.23 0.87
N GLY A 23 -5.49 -8.17 0.21
CA GLY A 23 -6.22 -9.26 0.84
C GLY A 23 -7.62 -8.89 1.32
N LEU A 24 -8.22 -7.87 0.71
CA LEU A 24 -9.56 -7.35 0.99
C LEU A 24 -10.62 -8.05 0.12
N ASP A 25 -11.90 -7.82 0.42
CA ASP A 25 -13.04 -8.42 -0.27
C ASP A 25 -13.68 -7.42 -1.24
N PRO A 26 -13.59 -7.61 -2.58
CA PRO A 26 -14.06 -6.70 -3.63
C PRO A 26 -15.56 -6.44 -3.70
N LYS A 27 -16.31 -6.87 -2.69
CA LYS A 27 -17.75 -6.73 -2.61
C LYS A 27 -18.19 -6.20 -1.26
N LYS A 28 -17.25 -5.81 -0.41
CA LYS A 28 -17.50 -5.42 0.97
C LYS A 28 -16.59 -4.27 1.33
N ALA A 29 -17.18 -3.08 1.28
CA ALA A 29 -16.52 -1.83 1.66
C ALA A 29 -15.77 -1.96 3.00
N ASP A 30 -14.50 -1.58 2.97
CA ASP A 30 -13.64 -1.70 4.14
C ASP A 30 -13.85 -0.54 5.13
N SER A 31 -13.91 -0.92 6.42
CA SER A 31 -14.10 0.05 7.52
C SER A 31 -12.81 0.75 7.96
N SER A 32 -11.65 0.29 7.50
CA SER A 32 -10.33 0.85 7.79
C SER A 32 -9.50 0.93 6.53
N GLN A 33 -8.71 2.00 6.39
CA GLN A 33 -7.86 2.16 5.21
C GLN A 33 -6.68 1.18 5.28
N PRO A 34 -6.32 0.52 4.18
CA PRO A 34 -5.22 -0.43 4.12
C PRO A 34 -3.84 0.23 4.20
N ILE A 35 -3.79 1.57 4.18
CA ILE A 35 -2.59 2.39 4.27
C ILE A 35 -2.86 3.57 5.22
N GLU A 36 -1.99 3.75 6.20
CA GLU A 36 -2.11 4.78 7.23
C GLU A 36 -0.75 5.44 7.49
N VAL A 37 -0.74 6.74 7.75
CA VAL A 37 0.46 7.48 8.17
C VAL A 37 0.32 7.81 9.66
N LEU A 38 1.23 7.28 10.45
CA LEU A 38 1.31 7.46 11.90
C LEU A 38 2.50 8.37 12.26
N SER A 39 2.40 9.07 13.38
CA SER A 39 3.54 9.78 13.97
C SER A 39 4.46 8.78 14.66
N GLY A 40 5.76 8.86 14.39
CA GLY A 40 6.77 8.08 15.08
C GLY A 40 7.08 8.61 16.48
N SER A 41 8.01 7.95 17.16
CA SER A 41 8.45 8.35 18.50
C SER A 41 9.37 9.57 18.48
N ALA A 42 10.09 9.79 17.38
CA ALA A 42 10.91 10.98 17.20
C ALA A 42 10.12 12.14 16.59
N LYS A 43 10.50 13.38 16.95
CA LYS A 43 9.84 14.59 16.43
C LYS A 43 9.97 14.66 14.90
N GLY A 44 8.83 14.66 14.22
CA GLY A 44 8.77 14.73 12.75
C GLY A 44 8.95 13.39 12.05
N GLU A 45 9.14 12.29 12.78
CA GLU A 45 9.13 10.94 12.24
C GLU A 45 7.72 10.58 11.76
N LYS A 46 7.64 10.03 10.55
CA LYS A 46 6.40 9.50 9.98
C LYS A 46 6.59 8.01 9.70
N ILE A 47 5.65 7.22 10.17
CA ILE A 47 5.59 5.78 9.96
C ILE A 47 4.43 5.49 9.01
N LEU A 48 4.72 4.87 7.88
CA LEU A 48 3.73 4.30 7.00
C LEU A 48 3.39 2.89 7.47
N ARG A 49 2.14 2.66 7.81
CA ARG A 49 1.60 1.33 8.11
C ARG A 49 0.73 0.90 6.94
N TYR A 50 0.98 -0.27 6.37
CA TYR A 50 0.17 -0.78 5.26
C TYR A 50 0.06 -2.30 5.29
N GLN A 51 -1.08 -2.83 4.84
CA GLN A 51 -1.21 -4.27 4.64
C GLN A 51 -0.81 -4.68 3.22
N ALA A 52 -0.33 -5.89 3.05
CA ALA A 52 -0.03 -6.46 1.74
C ALA A 52 -0.06 -7.99 1.79
N ARG A 53 -0.68 -8.59 0.77
CA ARG A 53 -0.69 -10.03 0.53
C ARG A 53 0.62 -10.46 -0.12
N SER A 54 1.09 -11.64 0.25
CA SER A 54 2.10 -12.40 -0.47
C SER A 54 1.53 -12.77 -1.83
N LEU A 55 1.97 -12.05 -2.85
CA LEU A 55 1.43 -12.19 -4.20
C LEU A 55 2.04 -13.41 -4.93
N PRO A 56 1.30 -14.00 -5.88
CA PRO A 56 1.85 -14.99 -6.79
C PRO A 56 3.06 -14.45 -7.57
N ARG A 57 3.92 -15.34 -8.08
CA ARG A 57 5.05 -14.95 -8.94
C ARG A 57 4.59 -14.09 -10.11
N GLY A 58 5.36 -13.04 -10.41
CA GLY A 58 5.06 -12.08 -11.47
C GLY A 58 4.14 -10.93 -11.03
N LEU A 59 3.80 -10.86 -9.74
CA LEU A 59 3.06 -9.75 -9.14
C LEU A 59 3.80 -9.22 -7.91
N GLY A 60 3.91 -7.90 -7.84
CA GLY A 60 4.56 -7.20 -6.74
C GLY A 60 3.70 -6.06 -6.20
N ILE A 61 4.01 -5.60 -5.00
CA ILE A 61 3.46 -4.37 -4.43
C ILE A 61 4.56 -3.33 -4.36
N ARG A 62 4.22 -2.12 -4.78
CA ARG A 62 5.13 -0.97 -4.75
C ARG A 62 4.44 0.23 -4.16
N ILE A 63 5.18 0.99 -3.37
CA ILE A 63 4.77 2.32 -2.91
C ILE A 63 5.32 3.33 -3.90
N GLU A 64 4.46 4.23 -4.36
CA GLU A 64 4.84 5.35 -5.23
C GLU A 64 4.55 6.68 -4.53
N LYS A 65 5.36 7.68 -4.83
CA LYS A 65 5.27 9.05 -4.31
C LYS A 65 5.01 10.05 -5.44
N SER A 66 4.30 11.13 -5.10
CA SER A 66 4.06 12.27 -5.98
C SER A 66 3.99 13.59 -5.20
N GLU A 67 4.36 14.67 -5.88
CA GLU A 67 4.23 16.04 -5.37
C GLU A 67 2.96 16.75 -5.89
N ASP A 68 2.37 16.26 -6.98
CA ASP A 68 1.34 16.95 -7.78
C ASP A 68 0.17 16.07 -8.25
N LEU A 69 0.13 14.80 -7.83
CA LEU A 69 -0.83 13.76 -8.23
C LEU A 69 -0.76 13.31 -9.70
N GLN A 70 0.16 13.87 -10.51
CA GLN A 70 0.32 13.55 -11.92
C GLN A 70 1.57 12.71 -12.15
N ASP A 71 2.71 13.16 -11.62
CA ASP A 71 3.99 12.49 -11.75
C ASP A 71 4.23 11.56 -10.56
N TRP A 72 4.29 10.26 -10.84
CA TRP A 72 4.48 9.21 -9.84
C TRP A 72 5.83 8.52 -10.01
N LYS A 73 6.57 8.40 -8.91
CA LYS A 73 7.86 7.69 -8.86
C LYS A 73 7.82 6.61 -7.79
N ALA A 74 8.48 5.48 -8.06
CA ALA A 74 8.68 4.43 -7.07
C ALA A 74 9.42 5.00 -5.85
N CYS A 75 8.99 4.63 -4.65
CA CYS A 75 9.81 4.78 -3.45
C CYS A 75 10.90 3.70 -3.48
N ASP A 76 12.12 4.09 -3.10
CA ASP A 76 13.26 3.17 -2.93
C ASP A 76 13.80 3.21 -1.49
N SER A 77 14.93 2.54 -1.26
CA SER A 77 15.56 2.45 0.07
C SER A 77 16.02 3.79 0.65
N SER A 78 16.09 4.86 -0.15
CA SER A 78 16.38 6.21 0.31
C SER A 78 15.13 6.96 0.79
N ASP A 79 13.94 6.48 0.42
CA ASP A 79 12.65 7.09 0.76
C ASP A 79 11.94 6.38 1.91
N LEU A 80 12.13 5.06 1.99
CA LEU A 80 11.34 4.21 2.86
C LEU A 80 12.16 3.02 3.36
N GLU A 81 12.19 2.87 4.67
CA GLU A 81 12.80 1.74 5.35
C GLU A 81 11.70 0.89 6.00
N VAL A 82 11.45 -0.31 5.47
CA VAL A 82 10.57 -1.28 6.13
C VAL A 82 11.33 -1.89 7.32
N PHE A 83 10.79 -1.74 8.53
CA PHE A 83 11.42 -2.23 9.76
C PHE A 83 10.56 -3.26 10.52
N SER A 84 9.28 -3.43 10.15
CA SER A 84 8.41 -4.48 10.68
C SER A 84 7.54 -5.10 9.58
N ALA A 85 7.28 -6.40 9.73
CA ALA A 85 6.32 -7.16 8.92
C ALA A 85 5.64 -8.19 9.83
N GLU A 86 4.41 -7.90 10.23
CA GLU A 86 3.59 -8.71 11.12
C GLU A 86 2.67 -9.62 10.30
N GLU A 87 2.59 -10.92 10.64
CA GLU A 87 1.62 -11.84 10.04
C GLU A 87 0.22 -11.52 10.56
N THR A 88 -0.80 -11.69 9.72
CA THR A 88 -2.20 -11.67 10.15
C THR A 88 -2.78 -13.08 10.20
N ASP A 89 -4.00 -13.22 10.73
CA ASP A 89 -4.74 -14.48 10.68
C ASP A 89 -5.15 -14.85 9.24
N ASP A 90 -5.11 -13.88 8.31
CA ASP A 90 -5.37 -14.10 6.89
C ASP A 90 -4.13 -14.62 6.17
N TRP A 91 -4.25 -15.82 5.61
CA TRP A 91 -3.11 -16.51 5.01
C TRP A 91 -2.42 -15.67 3.92
N GLY A 92 -1.13 -15.41 4.16
CA GLY A 92 -0.25 -14.66 3.28
C GLY A 92 -0.40 -13.14 3.38
N VAL A 93 -1.31 -12.61 4.19
CA VAL A 93 -1.45 -11.17 4.42
C VAL A 93 -0.56 -10.75 5.59
N LYS A 94 0.16 -9.65 5.40
CA LYS A 94 1.06 -9.07 6.39
C LYS A 94 0.78 -7.59 6.57
N ILE A 95 1.07 -7.08 7.76
CA ILE A 95 1.06 -5.67 8.09
C ILE A 95 2.50 -5.20 8.17
N PHE A 96 2.86 -4.25 7.32
CA PHE A 96 4.17 -3.65 7.26
C PHE A 96 4.18 -2.32 8.02
N ALA A 97 5.27 -2.06 8.73
CA ALA A 97 5.59 -0.73 9.23
C ALA A 97 6.89 -0.26 8.60
N ALA A 98 6.85 0.93 8.00
CA ALA A 98 7.97 1.52 7.32
C ALA A 98 8.18 2.97 7.73
N ARG A 99 9.44 3.35 7.95
CA ARG A 99 9.83 4.72 8.26
C ARG A 99 10.02 5.49 6.96
N LEU A 100 9.38 6.65 6.85
CA LEU A 100 9.68 7.58 5.77
C LEU A 100 11.02 8.27 6.07
N LEU A 101 11.96 8.14 5.13
CA LEU A 101 13.31 8.66 5.24
C LEU A 101 13.44 10.01 4.51
N GLY A 102 14.30 10.87 5.03
CA GLY A 102 14.59 12.18 4.43
C GLY A 102 13.53 13.26 4.70
N ASN A 103 13.86 14.50 4.30
CA ASN A 103 12.93 15.63 4.33
C ASN A 103 12.08 15.60 3.06
N LEU A 104 11.31 14.53 2.88
CA LEU A 104 10.52 14.31 1.68
C LEU A 104 9.43 15.39 1.57
N PRO A 105 9.41 16.25 0.52
CA PRO A 105 8.27 17.09 0.20
C PRO A 105 7.12 16.25 -0.39
N VAL A 106 7.08 14.95 -0.08
CA VAL A 106 6.07 14.02 -0.59
C VAL A 106 4.75 14.36 0.06
N LYS A 107 3.83 14.84 -0.77
CA LYS A 107 2.46 15.18 -0.38
C LYS A 107 1.53 13.97 -0.53
N TYR A 108 1.84 13.10 -1.48
CA TYR A 108 0.97 11.99 -1.87
C TYR A 108 1.76 10.69 -1.95
N LEU A 109 1.21 9.65 -1.36
CA LEU A 109 1.66 8.27 -1.47
C LEU A 109 0.52 7.42 -2.01
N ARG A 110 0.85 6.40 -2.78
CA ARG A 110 -0.10 5.34 -3.15
C ARG A 110 0.57 3.98 -3.11
N LEU A 111 -0.22 2.97 -2.80
CA LEU A 111 0.15 1.58 -2.95
C LEU A 111 -0.35 1.07 -4.30
N ARG A 112 0.52 0.37 -5.02
CA ARG A 112 0.23 -0.12 -6.37
C ARG A 112 0.64 -1.57 -6.51
N VAL A 113 -0.28 -2.38 -7.04
CA VAL A 113 0.05 -3.72 -7.53
C VAL A 113 0.66 -3.59 -8.93
N ILE A 114 1.82 -4.18 -9.12
CA ILE A 114 2.59 -4.17 -10.37
C ILE A 114 2.79 -5.58 -10.89
N LEU A 115 3.00 -5.70 -12.20
CA LEU A 115 3.55 -6.91 -12.79
C LEU A 115 5.07 -6.87 -12.62
N GLU A 116 5.64 -7.99 -12.17
CA GLU A 116 7.08 -8.20 -12.14
C GLU A 116 7.47 -9.03 -13.37
N ASP A 117 8.56 -8.63 -14.04
CA ASP A 117 9.15 -9.35 -15.18
C ASP A 117 9.86 -10.65 -14.75
#